data_AF-A0A2V8WSL4-F1
#
_entry.id   AF-A0A2V8WSL4-F1
#
_cell.length_a   1.000
_cell.length_b   1.000
_cell.length_c   1.000
_cell.angle_alpha   90.00
_cell.angle_beta   90.00
_cell.angle_gamma   90.00
#
_symmetry.space_group_name_H-M   'P 1'
#
loop_
_entity.id
_entity.type
_entity.pdbx_description
1 polymer ?
#
loop_
_entity_poly.entity_id
_entity_poly.type
_entity_poly.pdbx_seq_one_letter_code
_entity_poly.pdbx_strand_id
1 'polypeptide(L)'
;MYAQKFNVNVIICGESRACPLEWLDQFCMRNFTNSADFDDTLPVAAGKVEASYRLTPERFAEGLGAWLTQRGKGEGQPVLVQVTRE
;
A
#
# COMPACT_ATOMS: atom_id res chain seq x y z
N MET A 1 8.41 15.00 13.57
CA MET A 1 7.54 14.53 12.48
C MET A 1 8.48 14.05 11.39
N TYR A 2 8.64 12.74 11.25
CA TYR A 2 9.55 12.13 10.26
C TYR A 2 8.70 11.13 9.49
N ALA A 3 8.24 11.53 8.31
CA ALA A 3 7.45 10.68 7.42
C ALA A 3 8.25 10.44 6.13
N GLN A 4 8.49 9.17 5.82
CA GLN A 4 9.06 8.76 4.55
C GLN A 4 7.97 8.78 3.50
N LYS A 5 8.30 9.24 2.30
CA LYS A 5 7.39 9.21 1.17
C LYS A 5 7.59 7.93 0.39
N PHE A 6 6.51 7.19 0.22
CA PHE A 6 6.45 5.95 -0.53
C PHE A 6 5.67 6.17 -1.81
N ASN A 7 6.26 5.69 -2.91
CA ASN A 7 5.60 5.56 -4.19
C ASN A 7 5.09 4.12 -4.32
N VAL A 8 3.79 3.95 -4.60
CA VAL A 8 3.10 2.66 -4.56
C VAL A 8 2.52 2.35 -5.93
N ASN A 9 3.08 1.33 -6.58
CA ASN A 9 2.61 0.80 -7.84
C ASN A 9 2.04 -0.59 -7.63
N VAL A 10 0.85 -0.84 -8.15
CA VAL A 10 0.23 -2.17 -8.18
C VAL A 10 0.47 -2.79 -9.54
N ILE A 11 0.81 -4.07 -9.58
CA ILE A 11 1.01 -4.84 -10.80
C ILE A 11 -0.05 -5.93 -10.81
N ILE A 12 -1.01 -5.81 -11.72
CA ILE A 12 -2.16 -6.71 -11.86
C ILE A 12 -2.14 -7.23 -13.30
N CYS A 13 -2.17 -8.54 -13.50
CA CYS A 13 -2.10 -9.16 -14.84
C CYS A 13 -0.89 -8.70 -15.68
N GLY A 14 0.21 -8.29 -15.03
CA GLY A 14 1.39 -7.73 -15.72
C GLY A 14 1.31 -6.25 -16.07
N GLU A 15 0.19 -5.58 -15.76
CA GLU A 15 0.04 -4.13 -15.92
C GLU A 15 0.42 -3.42 -14.63
N SER A 16 1.45 -2.57 -14.70
CA SER A 16 1.81 -1.64 -13.62
C SER A 16 0.89 -0.43 -13.66
N ARG A 17 0.18 -0.20 -12.56
CA ARG A 17 -0.77 0.90 -12.38
C ARG A 17 -0.43 1.63 -11.08
N ALA A 18 -0.63 2.95 -11.04
CA ALA A 18 -0.54 3.66 -9.77
C ALA A 18 -1.64 3.16 -8.83
N CYS A 19 -1.32 2.90 -7.55
CA CYS A 19 -2.33 2.44 -6.61
C CYS A 19 -3.38 3.55 -6.40
N PRO A 20 -4.67 3.32 -6.67
CA PRO A 20 -5.67 4.36 -6.51
C PRO A 20 -5.76 4.81 -5.04
N LEU A 21 -5.97 6.12 -4.85
CA LEU A 21 -6.02 6.73 -3.51
C LEU A 21 -7.06 6.05 -2.62
N GLU A 22 -8.20 5.64 -3.18
CA GLU A 22 -9.26 4.95 -2.45
C GLU A 22 -8.80 3.61 -1.85
N TRP A 23 -7.92 2.87 -2.53
CA TRP A 23 -7.40 1.61 -1.98
C TRP A 23 -6.40 1.87 -0.86
N LEU A 24 -5.58 2.91 -1.01
CA LEU A 24 -4.65 3.35 0.02
C LEU A 24 -5.41 3.85 1.26
N ASP A 25 -6.46 4.65 1.06
CA ASP A 25 -7.35 5.13 2.13
C ASP A 25 -8.00 3.96 2.89
N GLN A 26 -8.57 3.00 2.16
CA GLN A 26 -9.17 1.80 2.77
C GLN A 26 -8.15 0.93 3.50
N PHE A 27 -6.90 0.87 3.03
CA PHE A 27 -5.83 0.12 3.69
C PHE A 27 -5.33 0.83 4.95
N CYS A 28 -5.20 2.16 4.91
CA CYS A 28 -4.76 2.97 6.05
C CYS A 28 -5.84 3.11 7.13
N MET A 29 -7.11 2.77 6.85
CA MET A 29 -8.17 2.75 7.85
C MET A 29 -7.92 1.66 8.94
N ARG A 30 -7.43 2.15 10.09
CA ARG A 30 -7.27 1.62 11.48
C ARG A 30 -7.71 0.21 11.90
N ASN A 31 -8.61 -0.47 11.21
CA ASN A 31 -9.20 -1.74 11.66
C ASN A 31 -8.72 -2.98 10.93
N PHE A 32 -7.97 -2.86 9.83
CA PHE A 32 -7.79 -4.01 8.94
C PHE A 32 -6.46 -4.74 9.05
N THR A 33 -5.36 -4.06 9.35
CA THR A 33 -4.02 -4.69 9.40
C THR A 33 -3.62 -5.24 10.77
N ASN A 34 -4.38 -4.95 11.84
CA ASN A 34 -4.09 -5.32 13.24
C ASN A 34 -2.63 -5.04 13.68
N SER A 35 -1.96 -4.16 12.94
CA SER A 35 -0.52 -3.94 12.97
C SER A 35 -0.31 -2.45 13.12
N ALA A 36 0.10 -2.04 14.32
CA ALA A 36 0.33 -0.65 14.67
C ALA A 36 1.35 0.05 13.75
N ASP A 37 2.21 -0.71 13.07
CA ASP A 37 3.18 -0.21 12.09
C ASP A 37 2.52 0.51 10.89
N PHE A 38 1.28 0.14 10.53
CA PHE A 38 0.54 0.80 9.45
C PHE A 38 -0.39 1.92 9.96
N ASP A 39 -0.54 2.10 11.27
CA ASP A 39 -1.36 3.18 11.85
C ASP A 39 -0.74 4.55 11.54
N ASP A 40 0.60 4.62 11.51
CA ASP A 40 1.36 5.79 11.09
C ASP A 40 1.56 5.83 9.55
N THR A 41 0.53 5.52 8.78
CA THR A 41 0.51 5.72 7.32
C THR A 41 -0.59 6.70 6.90
N LEU A 42 -0.24 7.63 6.03
CA LEU A 42 -1.11 8.69 5.53
C LEU A 42 -1.09 8.69 4.00
N PRO A 43 -2.20 8.36 3.34
CA PRO A 43 -2.28 8.43 1.89
C PRO A 43 -2.40 9.90 1.45
N VAL A 44 -1.49 10.34 0.58
CA VAL A 44 -1.41 11.74 0.12
C VAL A 44 -2.02 11.91 -1.26
N ALA A 45 -1.78 10.94 -2.14
CA ALA A 45 -2.31 10.92 -3.51
C ALA A 45 -2.35 9.49 -4.06
N ALA A 46 -2.91 9.30 -5.24
CA ALA A 46 -2.83 8.02 -5.94
C ALA A 46 -1.36 7.60 -6.13
N GLY A 47 -1.02 6.43 -5.61
CA GLY A 47 0.34 5.89 -5.60
C GLY A 47 1.30 6.63 -4.67
N LYS A 48 0.84 7.51 -3.77
CA LYS A 48 1.70 8.22 -2.82
C LYS A 48 1.19 8.09 -1.39
N VAL A 49 2.05 7.55 -0.53
CA VAL A 49 1.77 7.36 0.90
C VAL A 49 2.93 7.92 1.71
N GLU A 50 2.63 8.63 2.78
CA GLU A 50 3.58 9.00 3.80
C GLU A 50 3.51 7.98 4.93
N ALA A 51 4.64 7.45 5.36
CA ALA A 51 4.71 6.45 6.41
C ALA A 51 5.78 6.79 7.44
N SER A 52 5.61 6.31 8.67
CA SER A 52 6.67 6.37 9.67
C SER A 52 7.95 5.66 9.22
N TYR A 53 9.11 6.15 9.67
CA TYR A 53 10.43 5.51 9.41
C TYR A 53 10.55 4.07 9.93
N ARG A 54 9.62 3.62 10.77
CA ARG A 54 9.53 2.24 11.27
C ARG A 54 8.98 1.28 10.22
N LEU A 55 8.23 1.79 9.25
CA LEU A 55 7.63 0.98 8.20
C LEU A 55 8.59 0.92 7.02
N THR A 56 8.91 -0.29 6.56
CA THR A 56 9.71 -0.47 5.35
C THR A 56 8.80 -0.55 4.12
N PRO A 57 9.27 -0.08 2.95
CA PRO A 57 8.52 -0.17 1.71
C PRO A 57 8.19 -1.63 1.36
N GLU A 58 9.09 -2.57 1.65
CA GLU A 58 8.86 -4.01 1.47
C GLU A 58 7.68 -4.51 2.30
N ARG A 59 7.62 -4.16 3.59
CA ARG A 59 6.54 -4.58 4.48
C ARG A 59 5.20 -3.93 4.10
N PHE A 60 5.24 -2.68 3.60
CA PHE A 60 4.07 -2.02 3.01
C PHE A 60 3.59 -2.73 1.74
N ALA A 61 4.52 -3.08 0.85
CA ALA A 61 4.23 -3.80 -0.39
C ALA A 61 3.56 -5.15 -0.11
N GLU A 62 4.16 -5.96 0.77
CA GLU A 62 3.64 -7.27 1.13
C GLU A 62 2.24 -7.17 1.76
N GLY A 63 2.06 -6.25 2.72
CA GLY A 63 0.78 -6.05 3.39
C GLY A 63 -0.32 -5.59 2.44
N LEU A 64 -0.04 -4.61 1.59
CA LEU A 64 -1.01 -4.09 0.63
C LEU A 64 -1.33 -5.12 -0.47
N GLY A 65 -0.34 -5.86 -0.98
CA GLY A 65 -0.54 -6.88 -2.00
C GLY A 65 -1.37 -8.07 -1.51
N ALA A 66 -1.08 -8.54 -0.29
CA ALA A 66 -1.88 -9.56 0.37
C ALA A 66 -3.32 -9.07 0.58
N TRP A 67 -3.50 -7.83 1.05
CA TRP A 67 -4.82 -7.24 1.25
C TRP A 67 -5.63 -7.11 -0.04
N LEU A 68 -5.02 -6.58 -1.11
CA LEU A 68 -5.66 -6.44 -2.42
C LEU A 68 -6.06 -7.79 -3.01
N THR A 69 -5.20 -8.81 -2.84
CA THR A 69 -5.47 -10.19 -3.25
C THR A 69 -6.63 -10.78 -2.45
N GLN A 70 -6.66 -10.60 -1.12
CA GLN A 70 -7.77 -11.04 -0.27
C GLN A 70 -9.09 -10.35 -0.61
N ARG A 71 -9.05 -9.07 -1.01
CA ARG A 71 -10.21 -8.30 -1.45
C ARG A 71 -10.69 -8.67 -2.86
N GLY A 72 -9.97 -9.54 -3.58
CA GLY A 72 -10.30 -9.93 -4.95
C GLY A 72 -10.10 -8.80 -5.97
N LYS A 73 -9.29 -7.77 -5.65
CA LYS A 73 -9.05 -6.61 -6.52
C LYS A 73 -8.16 -6.94 -7.73
N GLY A 74 -7.49 -8.10 -7.71
CA GLY A 74 -6.67 -8.60 -8.81
C GLY A 74 -7.41 -9.40 -9.88
N GLU A 75 -8.75 -9.31 -9.96
CA GLU A 75 -9.54 -10.03 -10.96
C GLU A 75 -9.25 -11.56 -10.99
N GLY A 76 -9.01 -12.16 -9.82
CA GLY A 76 -8.66 -13.58 -9.68
C GLY A 76 -7.16 -13.89 -9.75
N GLN A 77 -6.31 -12.87 -9.91
CA GLN A 77 -4.84 -12.99 -9.89
C GLN A 77 -4.22 -12.37 -8.64
N PRO A 78 -3.01 -12.83 -8.24
CA PRO A 78 -2.27 -12.19 -7.17
C PRO A 78 -1.90 -10.76 -7.55
N VAL A 79 -2.24 -9.81 -6.68
CA VAL A 79 -1.86 -8.41 -6.85
C VAL A 79 -0.47 -8.21 -6.26
N LEU A 80 0.50 -7.92 -7.13
CA LEU A 80 1.83 -7.55 -6.69
C LEU A 80 1.85 -6.05 -6.42
N VAL A 81 2.56 -5.64 -5.36
CA VAL A 81 2.74 -4.23 -5.04
C VAL A 81 4.22 -3.97 -5.03
N GLN A 82 4.62 -2.91 -5.71
CA GLN A 82 5.97 -2.41 -5.69
C GLN A 82 5.96 -1.06 -4.99
N VAL A 83 6.76 -0.94 -3.94
CA VAL A 83 6.88 0.28 -3.16
C VAL A 83 8.31 0.77 -3.24
N THR A 84 8.48 2.03 -3.62
CA THR A 84 9.80 2.69 -3.65
C THR A 84 9.77 3.92 -2.76
N ARG A 85 10.93 4.31 -2.23
CA ARG A 85 11.07 5.56 -1.49
C ARG A 85 11.31 6.71 -2.48
N GLU A 86 10.56 7.81 -2.33
CA GLU A 86 10.78 9.06 -3.08
C GLU A 86 11.99 9.83 -2.51
#